data_AF-A0A2M7XZY8-F1
#
_entry.id   AF-A0A2M7XZY8-F1
#
_cell.length_a   1.000
_cell.length_b   1.000
_cell.length_c   1.000
_cell.angle_alpha   90.00
_cell.angle_beta   90.00
_cell.angle_gamma   90.00
#
_symmetry.space_group_name_H-M   'P 1'
#
loop_
_entity.id
_entity.type
_entity.pdbx_description
1 polymer ?
#
loop_
_entity_poly.entity_id
_entity_poly.type
_entity_poly.pdbx_seq_one_letter_code
_entity_poly.pdbx_strand_id
1 'polypeptide(L)'
;TCALGATRQLGAWHIEVLPPADRTVILCTDGVADDLLEDRYFEFARWVDGELAPLPPGVRWRRVARELRAWPTPNHIDDKTLAVITRQA
;
A
#
# COMPACT_ATOMS: atom_id res chain seq x y z
N THR A 1 -6.64 -10.08 26.20
CA THR A 1 -6.60 -9.57 24.82
C THR A 1 -6.33 -8.08 24.91
N CYS A 2 -5.06 -7.68 24.82
CA CYS A 2 -4.77 -6.26 24.61
C CYS A 2 -5.31 -5.92 23.22
N ALA A 3 -6.23 -4.96 23.11
CA ALA A 3 -6.38 -4.23 21.87
C ALA A 3 -4.98 -3.66 21.58
N LEU A 4 -4.27 -4.25 20.63
CA LEU A 4 -2.84 -4.03 20.41
C LEU A 4 -2.63 -2.56 20.08
N GLY A 5 -2.08 -1.85 21.07
CA GLY A 5 -1.98 -0.41 21.08
C GLY A 5 -1.30 0.12 19.84
N ALA A 6 -1.81 1.24 19.31
CA ALA A 6 -1.16 2.01 18.27
C ALA A 6 0.25 2.37 18.75
N THR A 7 1.24 1.56 18.38
CA THR A 7 2.63 1.83 18.74
C THR A 7 3.04 3.04 17.91
N ARG A 8 3.37 4.14 18.60
CA ARG A 8 3.73 5.41 17.96
C ARG A 8 5.19 5.46 17.54
N GLN A 9 5.91 4.35 17.71
CA GLN A 9 7.33 4.25 17.40
C GLN A 9 7.53 3.92 15.93
N LEU A 10 8.38 4.69 15.25
CA LEU A 10 8.72 4.45 13.84
C LEU A 10 9.36 3.08 13.61
N GLY A 11 10.00 2.48 14.63
CA GLY A 11 10.62 1.15 14.53
C GLY A 11 9.65 -0.01 14.33
N ALA A 12 8.34 0.22 14.37
CA ALA A 12 7.33 -0.76 13.99
C ALA A 12 7.00 -0.76 12.48
N TRP A 13 7.57 0.19 11.72
CA TRP A 13 7.44 0.24 10.28
C TRP A 13 8.66 -0.41 9.63
N HIS A 14 8.40 -1.31 8.69
CA HIS A 14 9.40 -1.70 7.71
C HIS A 14 9.42 -0.65 6.60
N ILE A 15 10.60 -0.11 6.28
CA ILE A 15 10.77 0.98 5.31
C ILE A 15 11.74 0.52 4.24
N GLU A 16 11.24 0.46 3.01
CA GLU A 16 12.05 0.17 1.83
C GLU A 16 12.08 1.35 0.88
N VAL A 17 13.28 1.67 0.38
CA VAL A 17 13.51 2.79 -0.54
C VAL A 17 13.84 2.24 -1.91
N LEU A 18 12.90 2.39 -2.84
CA LEU A 18 12.99 1.82 -4.18
C LEU A 18 13.39 2.91 -5.19
N PRO A 19 14.45 2.72 -6.00
CA PRO A 19 14.82 3.69 -7.02
C PRO A 19 13.90 3.62 -8.26
N PRO A 20 13.46 4.75 -8.83
CA PRO A 20 13.67 6.13 -8.37
C PRO A 20 12.70 6.51 -7.24
N ALA A 21 13.24 7.01 -6.13
CA ALA A 21 12.51 7.24 -4.88
C ALA A 21 11.93 8.68 -4.73
N ASP A 22 11.84 9.46 -5.81
CA ASP A 22 11.62 10.91 -5.75
C ASP A 22 10.15 11.35 -5.81
N ARG A 23 9.21 10.43 -6.04
CA ARG A 23 7.83 10.81 -6.42
C ARG A 23 6.73 10.25 -5.54
N THR A 24 6.87 9.03 -5.04
CA THR A 24 5.73 8.32 -4.45
C THR A 24 6.13 7.64 -3.14
N VAL A 25 5.33 7.88 -2.11
CA VAL A 25 5.41 7.23 -0.80
C VAL A 25 4.14 6.39 -0.62
N ILE A 26 4.33 5.12 -0.29
CA ILE A 26 3.26 4.16 -0.08
C ILE A 26 3.36 3.66 1.36
N LEU A 27 2.26 3.74 2.08
CA LEU A 27 2.09 3.19 3.41
C LEU A 27 1.00 2.14 3.36
N CYS A 28 1.23 1.00 4.00
CA CYS A 28 0.23 -0.05 4.09
C CYS A 28 0.28 -0.74 5.46
N THR A 29 -0.83 -1.38 5.84
CA THR A 29 -0.89 -2.23 7.04
C THR A 29 -0.24 -3.58 6.77
N ASP A 30 0.05 -4.33 7.83
CA ASP A 30 0.46 -5.74 7.80
C ASP A 30 -0.48 -6.59 6.93
N GLY A 31 -1.80 -6.36 7.00
CA GLY A 31 -2.77 -7.03 6.13
C GLY A 31 -2.59 -6.83 4.61
N VAL A 32 -1.69 -5.95 4.19
CA VAL A 32 -1.21 -5.80 2.80
C VAL A 32 0.27 -6.16 2.70
N ALA A 33 1.10 -5.67 3.62
CA ALA A 33 2.55 -5.83 3.57
C ALA A 33 3.00 -7.29 3.69
N ASP A 34 2.32 -8.10 4.51
CA ASP A 34 2.68 -9.50 4.74
C ASP A 34 2.52 -10.39 3.49
N ASP A 35 1.69 -9.95 2.54
CA ASP A 35 1.46 -10.62 1.26
C ASP A 35 2.40 -10.15 0.14
N LEU A 36 3.11 -9.04 0.34
CA LEU A 36 4.01 -8.49 -0.66
C LEU A 36 5.37 -9.18 -0.56
N LEU A 37 5.78 -9.79 -1.67
CA LEU A 37 7.13 -10.34 -1.80
C LEU A 37 8.13 -9.19 -1.97
N GLU A 38 9.27 -9.26 -1.26
CA GLU A 38 10.31 -8.21 -1.29
C GLU A 38 10.80 -7.91 -2.72
N ASP A 39 10.95 -8.95 -3.55
CA ASP A 39 11.35 -8.83 -4.95
C ASP A 39 10.27 -8.23 -5.86
N ARG A 40 9.07 -7.95 -5.32
CA ARG A 40 7.92 -7.38 -6.03
C ARG A 40 7.53 -6.00 -5.54
N TYR A 41 8.22 -5.43 -4.56
CA TYR A 41 7.94 -4.10 -4.02
C TYR A 41 7.99 -3.01 -5.11
N PHE A 42 8.94 -3.13 -6.04
CA PHE A 42 9.08 -2.17 -7.14
C PHE A 42 7.92 -2.25 -8.12
N GLU A 43 7.50 -3.45 -8.53
CA GLU A 43 6.34 -3.66 -9.39
C GLU A 43 5.06 -3.16 -8.74
N PHE A 44 4.90 -3.40 -7.43
CA PHE A 44 3.77 -2.89 -6.67
C PHE A 44 3.75 -1.35 -6.66
N ALA A 45 4.89 -0.71 -6.36
CA ALA A 45 5.00 0.75 -6.37
C ALA A 45 4.73 1.34 -7.76
N ARG A 46 5.26 0.71 -8.82
CA ARG A 46 4.99 1.10 -10.21
C ARG A 46 3.54 0.94 -10.60
N TRP A 47 2.87 -0.11 -10.13
CA TRP A 47 1.45 -0.30 -10.37
C TRP A 47 0.63 0.81 -9.71
N VAL A 48 0.93 1.15 -8.46
CA VAL A 48 0.27 2.27 -7.78
C VAL A 48 0.46 3.59 -8.53
N ASP A 49 1.69 3.89 -8.94
CA ASP A 49 2.02 5.14 -9.63
C ASP A 49 1.50 5.20 -11.08
N GLY A 50 1.54 4.07 -11.80
CA GLY A 50 1.16 4.01 -13.21
C GLY A 50 -0.34 3.80 -13.46
N GLU A 51 -1.01 3.02 -12.61
CA GLU A 51 -2.41 2.62 -12.84
C GLU A 51 -3.40 3.35 -11.92
N LEU A 52 -2.99 3.72 -10.70
CA LEU A 52 -3.90 4.34 -9.72
C LEU A 52 -3.75 5.85 -9.66
N ALA A 53 -2.52 6.36 -9.57
CA ALA A 53 -2.26 7.80 -9.44
C ALA A 53 -2.83 8.66 -10.58
N PRO A 54 -2.85 8.22 -11.87
CA PRO A 54 -3.42 9.04 -12.94
C PRO A 54 -4.95 9.13 -12.93
N LEU A 55 -5.62 8.21 -12.22
CA LEU A 55 -7.09 8.18 -12.21
C LEU A 55 -7.67 9.41 -11.49
N PRO A 56 -8.79 9.97 -11.96
CA PRO A 56 -9.51 11.03 -11.24
C PRO A 56 -9.87 10.58 -9.81
N PRO A 57 -9.88 11.46 -8.81
CA PRO A 57 -10.07 11.08 -7.41
C PRO A 57 -11.29 10.18 -7.16
N GLY A 58 -12.43 10.51 -7.79
CA GLY A 58 -13.67 9.74 -7.70
C GLY A 58 -13.59 8.31 -8.27
N VAL A 59 -12.71 8.07 -9.26
CA VAL A 59 -12.48 6.76 -9.85
C VAL A 59 -11.38 6.02 -9.09
N ARG A 60 -10.33 6.74 -8.68
CA ARG A 60 -9.19 6.22 -7.95
C ARG A 60 -9.60 5.52 -6.67
N TRP A 61 -10.41 6.16 -5.83
CA TRP A 61 -10.85 5.56 -4.56
C TRP A 61 -11.63 4.25 -4.79
N ARG A 62 -12.48 4.21 -5.82
CA ARG A 62 -13.28 3.02 -6.16
C ARG A 62 -12.39 1.89 -6.66
N ARG A 63 -11.40 2.22 -7.51
CA ARG A 63 -10.43 1.25 -8.00
C ARG A 63 -9.63 0.69 -6.84
N VAL A 64 -8.99 1.52 -6.03
CA VAL A 64 -8.22 1.09 -4.84
C VAL A 64 -9.08 0.17 -3.95
N ALA A 65 -10.29 0.61 -3.58
CA ALA A 65 -11.16 -0.17 -2.73
C ALA A 65 -11.63 -1.49 -3.37
N ARG A 66 -11.72 -1.56 -4.70
CA ARG A 66 -12.00 -2.82 -5.40
C ARG A 66 -10.80 -3.76 -5.31
N GLU A 67 -9.60 -3.28 -5.61
CA GLU A 67 -8.39 -4.12 -5.59
C GLU A 67 -8.12 -4.67 -4.19
N LEU A 68 -8.26 -3.85 -3.14
CA LEU A 68 -8.09 -4.30 -1.76
C LEU A 68 -9.15 -5.32 -1.32
N ARG A 69 -10.38 -5.27 -1.87
CA ARG A 69 -11.42 -6.28 -1.58
C ARG A 69 -11.24 -7.56 -2.37
N ALA A 70 -10.78 -7.44 -3.62
CA ALA A 70 -10.49 -8.55 -4.51
C ALA A 70 -9.01 -8.95 -4.44
N TRP A 71 -8.45 -8.95 -3.22
CA TRP A 71 -7.04 -9.20 -3.00
C TRP A 71 -6.68 -10.62 -3.46
N PRO A 72 -5.57 -10.80 -4.19
CA PRO A 72 -5.25 -12.08 -4.84
C PRO A 72 -4.93 -13.21 -3.86
N THR A 73 -4.56 -12.90 -2.62
CA THR A 73 -4.21 -13.89 -1.61
C THR A 73 -5.44 -14.65 -1.10
N PRO A 74 -5.50 -15.99 -1.25
CA PRO A 74 -6.64 -16.78 -0.79
C PRO A 74 -6.85 -16.66 0.72
N ASN A 75 -8.12 -16.55 1.14
CA ASN A 75 -8.54 -16.56 2.55
C ASN A 75 -7.91 -15.46 3.43
N HIS A 76 -7.48 -14.34 2.85
CA HIS A 76 -6.90 -13.25 3.62
C HIS A 76 -7.97 -12.48 4.42
N ILE A 77 -8.06 -12.77 5.72
CA ILE A 77 -9.10 -12.25 6.63
C ILE A 77 -8.80 -10.89 7.25
N ASP A 78 -7.56 -10.41 7.15
CA ASP A 78 -7.14 -9.18 7.81
C ASP A 78 -7.54 -7.90 7.04
N ASP A 79 -7.67 -6.81 7.81
CA ASP A 79 -8.06 -5.49 7.33
C ASP A 79 -6.94 -4.85 6.49
N LYS A 80 -7.28 -4.43 5.27
CA LYS A 80 -6.32 -3.90 4.30
C LYS A 80 -6.43 -2.39 4.21
N THR A 81 -5.36 -1.70 4.59
CA THR A 81 -5.26 -0.25 4.44
C THR A 81 -4.07 0.10 3.57
N LEU A 82 -4.29 0.99 2.59
CA LEU A 82 -3.27 1.54 1.70
C LEU A 82 -3.42 3.06 1.65
N ALA A 83 -2.34 3.78 1.94
CA ALA A 83 -2.25 5.22 1.79
C ALA A 83 -1.10 5.56 0.83
N VAL A 84 -1.38 6.43 -0.13
CA VAL A 84 -0.44 6.79 -1.20
C VAL A 84 -0.35 8.30 -1.26
N ILE A 85 0.87 8.81 -1.15
CA ILE A 85 1.20 10.22 -1.41
C ILE A 85 2.11 10.23 -2.62
N THR A 86 1.68 10.92 -3.67
CA THR A 86 2.48 11.09 -4.89
C THR A 86 2.61 12.57 -5.21
N ARG A 87 3.80 12.96 -5.67
CA ARG A 87 4.04 14.29 -6.21
C ARG A 87 3.56 14.32 -7.65
N GLN A 88 2.46 15.01 -7.89
CA GLN A 88 2.01 15.28 -9.26
C GLN A 88 2.94 16.30 -9.93
N ALA A 89 3.25 16.07 -11.21
CA ALA A 89 4.01 16.99 -12.04
C ALA A 89 3.18 18.22 -12.43
#